data_AF-A0A840MW35-F1
#
_entry.id   AF-A0A840MW35-F1
#
_cell.length_a   1.000
_cell.length_b   1.000
_cell.length_c   1.000
_cell.angle_alpha   90.00
_cell.angle_beta   90.00
_cell.angle_gamma   90.00
#
_symmetry.space_group_name_H-M   'P 1'
#
loop_
_entity.id
_entity.type
_entity.pdbx_description
1 polymer ?
#
loop_
_entity_poly.entity_id
_entity_poly.type
_entity_poly.pdbx_seq_one_letter_code
_entity_poly.pdbx_strand_id
1 'polypeptide(L)'
;MSSLSIWDPSRQGPKPQTFDEVLAQFRQLSGQADQPNYWFASFAQHIQNVVNSQPQVPQEWRDRYGHFVARAQSVEQAIWHIELPAASQTAMRKLMVDTATMLGLVVYDDDLALAFLRGDIVLPAERRSSWDALLAPPEADHLPGEDEAEQFVTEQMLQAFGPLGFTASKGQFGAIKLTRQLPGGGGQKIGFSIIADAYKDAYRFGVTTQFSHEAVQALYQRFKFTNDEPFFGSAPPPLDLQKRIFYLSTYQEARAAVASVYAFLEPILATTTTLQGLDSLMNGSLYPEGKERSRDGGRSSPHILIVARLVGNPDYDAIEAELTEGYMKSNWVKTEPNQSEWNRLVAYLRTEVQPLV
;
A
#
# COMPACT_ATOMS: atom_id res chain seq x y z
N MET A 1 0.28 19.64 22.51
CA MET A 1 1.07 19.79 21.26
C MET A 1 2.52 19.72 21.66
N SER A 2 3.36 18.96 20.94
CA SER A 2 4.78 18.83 21.31
C SER A 2 5.55 20.10 20.98
N SER A 3 6.51 20.47 21.82
CA SER A 3 7.33 21.67 21.64
C SER A 3 8.75 21.47 22.15
N LEU A 4 9.69 22.17 21.52
CA LEU A 4 11.05 22.32 21.99
C LEU A 4 11.24 23.71 22.60
N SER A 5 12.00 23.78 23.69
CA SER A 5 12.42 25.03 24.31
C SER A 5 13.90 25.23 24.04
N ILE A 6 14.28 26.37 23.45
CA ILE A 6 15.66 26.64 23.04
C ILE A 6 16.15 27.93 23.69
N TRP A 7 17.36 27.94 24.23
CA TRP A 7 18.02 29.16 24.71
C TRP A 7 19.51 29.17 24.44
N ASP A 8 20.08 30.37 24.50
CA ASP A 8 21.51 30.61 24.33
C ASP A 8 22.20 30.66 25.70
N PRO A 9 23.03 29.67 26.05
CA PRO A 9 23.68 29.64 27.34
C PRO A 9 24.68 30.79 27.49
N SER A 10 25.25 31.33 26.41
CA SER A 10 26.27 32.40 26.48
C SER A 10 25.72 33.73 27.00
N ARG A 11 24.41 33.93 26.94
CA ARG A 11 23.72 35.14 27.44
C ARG A 11 23.12 34.95 28.83
N GLN A 12 22.89 33.71 29.25
CA GLN A 12 22.02 33.38 30.38
C GLN A 12 22.76 32.78 31.58
N GLY A 13 24.07 32.58 31.49
CA GLY A 13 24.91 32.15 32.60
C GLY A 13 25.92 31.06 32.22
N PRO A 14 26.45 30.30 33.19
CA PRO A 14 27.32 29.18 32.87
C PRO A 14 26.57 28.11 32.06
N LYS A 15 27.25 27.46 31.10
CA LYS A 15 26.66 26.37 30.34
C LYS A 15 26.30 25.21 31.29
N PRO A 16 25.04 24.72 31.29
CA PRO A 16 24.66 23.62 32.16
C PRO A 16 25.41 22.34 31.76
N GLN A 17 25.78 21.53 32.75
CA GLN A 17 26.48 20.25 32.59
C GLN A 17 25.62 19.06 33.04
N THR A 18 24.64 19.31 33.90
CA THR A 18 23.73 18.29 34.44
C THR A 18 22.29 18.57 34.04
N PHE A 19 21.44 17.54 34.06
CA PHE A 19 20.02 17.71 33.73
C PHE A 19 19.31 18.63 34.73
N ASP A 20 19.66 18.55 36.02
CA ASP A 20 19.12 19.43 37.06
C ASP A 20 19.48 20.90 36.82
N GLU A 21 20.71 21.18 36.37
CA GLU A 21 21.12 22.54 35.97
C GLU A 21 20.33 23.03 34.76
N VAL A 22 20.05 22.17 33.78
CA VAL A 22 19.18 22.52 32.64
C VAL A 22 17.78 22.88 33.13
N LEU A 23 17.18 22.07 34.01
CA LEU A 23 15.85 22.34 34.57
C LEU A 23 15.82 23.62 35.41
N ALA A 24 16.87 23.88 36.20
CA ALA A 24 17.00 25.10 36.98
C ALA A 24 17.06 26.34 36.07
N GLN A 25 17.89 26.29 35.03
CA GLN A 25 17.95 27.37 34.03
C GLN A 25 16.62 27.54 33.31
N PHE A 26 16.00 26.44 32.85
CA PHE A 26 14.71 26.50 32.17
C PHE A 26 13.66 27.21 33.02
N ARG A 27 13.54 26.85 34.30
CA ARG A 27 12.59 27.49 35.23
C ARG A 27 12.91 28.96 35.50
N GLN A 28 14.19 29.31 35.61
CA GLN A 28 14.62 30.69 35.82
C GLN A 28 14.32 31.58 34.61
N LEU A 29 14.60 31.08 33.41
CA LEU A 29 14.49 31.83 32.16
C LEU A 29 13.07 31.81 31.59
N SER A 30 12.21 30.89 32.03
CA SER A 30 10.83 30.81 31.57
C SER A 30 10.06 32.09 31.92
N GLY A 31 9.58 32.79 30.89
CA GLY A 31 8.92 34.08 31.04
C GLY A 31 9.86 35.28 31.25
N GLN A 32 11.18 35.09 31.24
CA GLN A 32 12.13 36.18 31.29
C GLN A 32 12.25 36.87 29.92
N ALA A 33 12.04 38.18 29.90
CA ALA A 33 12.28 38.98 28.71
C ALA A 33 13.78 39.09 28.39
N ASP A 34 14.11 39.11 27.11
CA ASP A 34 15.47 39.33 26.61
C ASP A 34 15.44 40.08 25.28
N GLN A 35 16.58 40.61 24.84
CA GLN A 35 16.69 41.21 23.51
C GLN A 35 16.79 40.12 22.43
N PRO A 36 16.31 40.40 21.20
CA PRO A 36 16.39 39.48 20.07
C PRO A 36 17.75 38.78 19.95
N ASN A 37 17.71 37.47 19.77
CA ASN A 37 18.90 36.63 19.80
C ASN A 37 19.42 36.32 18.39
N TYR A 38 20.66 36.73 18.12
CA TYR A 38 21.36 36.42 16.86
C TYR A 38 21.41 34.92 16.55
N TRP A 39 21.64 34.07 17.56
CA TRP A 39 21.70 32.62 17.38
C TRP A 39 20.32 32.01 17.11
N PHE A 40 19.23 32.59 17.61
CA PHE A 40 17.88 32.16 17.23
C PHE A 40 17.61 32.46 15.76
N ALA A 41 17.99 33.65 15.27
CA ALA A 41 17.87 33.99 13.86
C ALA A 41 18.71 33.07 12.97
N SER A 42 19.95 32.76 13.39
CA SER A 42 20.83 31.82 12.69
C SER A 42 20.25 30.40 12.65
N PHE A 43 19.77 29.91 13.80
CA PHE A 43 19.06 28.62 13.90
C PHE A 43 17.87 28.57 12.95
N ALA A 44 17.03 29.59 12.97
CA ALA A 44 15.85 29.65 12.12
C ALA A 44 16.19 29.70 10.63
N GLN A 45 17.27 30.38 10.24
CA GLN A 45 17.75 30.42 8.87
C GLN A 45 18.15 29.04 8.36
N HIS A 46 18.84 28.23 9.18
CA HIS A 46 19.20 26.86 8.80
C HIS A 46 17.96 25.99 8.56
N ILE A 47 16.98 26.02 9.48
CA ILE A 47 15.74 25.26 9.33
C ILE A 47 14.95 25.72 8.09
N GLN A 48 14.78 27.03 7.93
CA GLN A 48 14.07 27.61 6.78
C GLN A 48 14.72 27.24 5.44
N ASN A 49 16.06 27.23 5.38
CA ASN A 49 16.78 26.82 4.18
C ASN A 49 16.53 25.36 3.82
N VAL A 50 16.55 24.46 4.81
CA VAL A 50 16.23 23.03 4.59
C VAL A 50 14.81 22.86 4.06
N VAL A 51 13.83 23.50 4.69
CA VAL A 51 12.42 23.43 4.27
C VAL A 51 12.19 23.99 2.87
N ASN A 52 12.85 25.09 2.50
CA ASN A 52 12.65 25.74 1.21
C ASN A 52 13.42 25.08 0.05
N SER A 53 14.54 24.41 0.35
CA SER A 53 15.40 23.77 -0.67
C SER A 53 14.98 22.35 -1.03
N GLN A 54 14.21 21.68 -0.17
CA GLN A 54 13.80 20.29 -0.37
C GLN A 54 12.41 20.20 -1.04
N PRO A 55 12.28 19.60 -2.24
CA PRO A 55 11.00 19.51 -2.95
C PRO A 55 9.96 18.62 -2.24
N GLN A 56 10.44 17.65 -1.45
CA GLN A 56 9.64 16.55 -0.90
C GLN A 56 9.25 16.74 0.59
N VAL A 57 9.50 17.91 1.19
CA VAL A 57 9.07 18.14 2.58
C VAL A 57 7.54 18.25 2.67
N PRO A 58 6.93 17.80 3.78
CA PRO A 58 5.50 17.96 4.02
C PRO A 58 5.06 19.43 3.91
N GLN A 59 3.86 19.69 3.39
CA GLN A 59 3.34 21.05 3.24
C GLN A 59 3.25 21.79 4.60
N GLU A 60 2.90 21.08 5.67
CA GLU A 60 2.87 21.63 7.04
C GLU A 60 4.21 22.26 7.45
N TRP A 61 5.34 21.70 7.00
CA TRP A 61 6.66 22.27 7.30
C TRP A 61 6.85 23.61 6.61
N ARG A 62 6.42 23.74 5.35
CA ARG A 62 6.51 24.99 4.60
C ARG A 62 5.64 26.07 5.23
N ASP A 63 4.40 25.72 5.56
CA ASP A 63 3.44 26.65 6.14
C ASP A 63 3.95 27.20 7.49
N ARG A 64 4.60 26.34 8.29
CA ARG A 64 5.03 26.71 9.65
C ARG A 64 6.43 27.30 9.74
N TYR A 65 7.34 26.87 8.86
CA TYR A 65 8.78 27.20 8.92
C TYR A 65 9.33 27.88 7.65
N GLY A 66 8.51 28.16 6.64
CA GLY A 66 8.92 28.87 5.42
C GLY A 66 9.34 30.34 5.66
N HIS A 67 8.86 30.94 6.75
CA HIS A 67 9.19 32.30 7.20
C HIS A 67 9.77 32.33 8.62
N PHE A 68 10.48 31.26 9.01
CA PHE A 68 10.91 31.03 10.38
C PHE A 68 11.90 32.08 10.90
N VAL A 69 12.71 32.68 10.03
CA VAL A 69 13.68 33.74 10.41
C VAL A 69 12.98 34.98 10.98
N ALA A 70 11.91 35.43 10.33
CA ALA A 70 11.16 36.60 10.79
C ALA A 70 10.55 36.35 12.18
N ARG A 71 10.07 35.12 12.44
CA ARG A 71 9.59 34.71 13.77
C ARG A 71 10.71 34.76 14.80
N ALA A 72 11.88 34.23 14.49
CA ALA A 72 13.04 34.24 15.40
C ALA A 72 13.49 35.65 15.78
N GLN A 73 13.47 36.59 14.82
CA GLN A 73 13.85 37.99 15.05
C GLN A 73 12.86 38.74 15.95
N SER A 74 11.62 38.26 16.04
CA SER A 74 10.59 38.82 16.93
C SER A 74 10.58 38.23 18.34
N VAL A 75 11.48 37.28 18.65
CA VAL A 75 11.53 36.65 19.98
C VAL A 75 12.22 37.60 20.97
N GLU A 76 11.44 38.11 21.91
CA GLU A 76 11.88 38.98 23.02
C GLU A 76 11.95 38.23 24.36
N GLN A 77 12.15 36.92 24.31
CA GLN A 77 12.20 36.04 25.46
C GLN A 77 13.55 35.32 25.51
N ALA A 78 14.05 35.07 26.72
CA ALA A 78 15.29 34.34 26.93
C ALA A 78 15.22 32.89 26.41
N ILE A 79 14.02 32.29 26.43
CA ILE A 79 13.71 30.99 25.83
C ILE A 79 12.80 31.21 24.63
N TRP A 80 13.11 30.53 23.53
CA TRP A 80 12.21 30.39 22.41
C TRP A 80 11.50 29.02 22.45
N HIS A 81 10.18 29.06 22.62
CA HIS A 81 9.33 27.87 22.49
C HIS A 81 8.90 27.66 21.04
N ILE A 82 9.20 26.48 20.51
CA ILE A 82 8.94 26.11 19.13
C ILE A 82 8.08 24.86 19.12
N GLU A 83 6.86 24.99 18.62
CA GLU A 83 5.97 23.85 18.43
C GLU A 83 6.42 23.00 17.24
N LEU A 84 6.35 21.68 17.41
CA LEU A 84 6.68 20.68 16.38
C LEU A 84 5.44 20.32 15.54
N PRO A 85 5.59 20.03 14.24
CA PRO A 85 4.48 19.66 13.38
C PRO A 85 3.91 18.30 13.78
N ALA A 86 2.64 18.06 13.47
CA ALA A 86 2.03 16.75 13.72
C ALA A 86 2.58 15.71 12.73
N ALA A 87 2.75 16.09 11.46
CA ALA A 87 3.36 15.23 10.45
C ALA A 87 4.89 15.23 10.59
N SER A 88 5.48 14.03 10.55
CA SER A 88 6.94 13.83 10.58
C SER A 88 7.62 14.49 11.78
N GLN A 89 6.94 14.50 12.93
CA GLN A 89 7.38 15.14 14.16
C GLN A 89 8.80 14.76 14.56
N THR A 90 9.14 13.47 14.51
CA THR A 90 10.48 12.95 14.85
C THR A 90 11.57 13.52 13.94
N ALA A 91 11.32 13.60 12.63
CA ALA A 91 12.29 14.10 11.67
C ALA A 91 12.57 15.60 11.88
N MET A 92 11.52 16.40 12.12
CA MET A 92 11.69 17.82 12.45
C MET A 92 12.38 18.00 13.81
N ARG A 93 12.01 17.21 14.82
CA ARG A 93 12.65 17.22 16.13
C ARG A 93 14.15 16.99 16.02
N LYS A 94 14.56 15.95 15.29
CA LYS A 94 15.98 15.66 15.01
C LYS A 94 16.68 16.84 14.36
N LEU A 95 16.10 17.38 13.27
CA LEU A 95 16.68 18.50 12.54
C LEU A 95 16.90 19.73 13.43
N MET A 96 15.92 20.05 14.28
CA MET A 96 16.03 21.18 15.22
C MET A 96 17.10 20.93 16.29
N VAL A 97 17.14 19.73 16.89
CA VAL A 97 18.17 19.39 17.88
C VAL A 97 19.58 19.46 17.28
N ASP A 98 19.80 18.86 16.10
CA ASP A 98 21.09 18.88 15.41
C ASP A 98 21.54 20.32 15.10
N THR A 99 20.62 21.13 14.58
CA THR A 99 20.91 22.52 14.20
C THR A 99 21.22 23.38 15.43
N ALA A 100 20.43 23.27 16.50
CA ALA A 100 20.61 24.05 17.71
C ALA A 100 21.92 23.69 18.43
N THR A 101 22.21 22.40 18.59
CA THR A 101 23.44 21.93 19.25
C THR A 101 24.70 22.27 18.44
N MET A 102 24.63 22.25 17.10
CA MET A 102 25.70 22.75 16.21
C MET A 102 26.02 24.22 16.50
N LEU A 103 24.99 25.05 16.70
CA LEU A 103 25.12 26.49 17.00
C LEU A 103 25.46 26.78 18.47
N GLY A 104 25.57 25.76 19.32
CA GLY A 104 25.89 25.95 20.74
C GLY A 104 24.70 26.31 21.62
N LEU A 105 23.47 26.24 21.09
CA LEU A 105 22.25 26.45 21.85
C LEU A 105 21.94 25.24 22.73
N VAL A 106 21.18 25.48 23.80
CA VAL A 106 20.58 24.42 24.63
C VAL A 106 19.17 24.15 24.13
N VAL A 107 18.82 22.87 23.99
CA VAL A 107 17.44 22.44 23.68
C VAL A 107 16.92 21.62 24.85
N TYR A 108 15.69 21.90 25.28
CA TYR A 108 14.95 21.08 26.23
C TYR A 108 13.63 20.62 25.57
N ASP A 109 13.41 19.31 25.58
CA ASP A 109 12.19 18.65 25.15
C ASP A 109 11.45 18.16 26.40
N ASP A 110 10.36 18.86 26.75
CA ASP A 110 9.57 18.58 27.95
C ASP A 110 8.84 17.23 27.84
N ASP A 111 8.36 16.87 26.64
CA ASP A 111 7.63 15.62 26.42
C ASP A 111 8.52 14.39 26.64
N LEU A 112 9.78 14.48 26.21
CA LEU A 112 10.75 13.40 26.39
C LEU A 112 11.51 13.51 27.73
N ALA A 113 11.37 14.64 28.43
CA ALA A 113 12.23 15.05 29.54
C ALA A 113 13.72 14.83 29.20
N LEU A 114 14.14 15.40 28.08
CA LEU A 114 15.50 15.33 27.55
C LEU A 114 16.05 16.74 27.30
N ALA A 115 17.35 16.90 27.49
CA ALA A 115 18.07 18.10 27.11
C ALA A 115 19.26 17.77 26.20
N PHE A 116 19.54 18.67 25.27
CA PHE A 116 20.57 18.50 24.26
C PHE A 116 21.53 19.69 24.31
N LEU A 117 22.83 19.39 24.39
CA LEU A 117 23.90 20.38 24.44
C LEU A 117 24.90 20.14 23.31
N ARG A 118 25.69 21.18 22.98
CA ARG A 118 26.79 21.07 22.02
C ARG A 118 27.74 19.92 22.34
N GLY A 119 28.15 19.19 21.31
CA GLY A 119 29.04 18.04 21.39
C GLY A 119 28.32 16.70 21.48
N ASP A 120 27.08 16.63 20.97
CA ASP A 120 26.23 15.43 21.02
C ASP A 120 25.96 14.95 22.46
N ILE A 121 25.83 15.89 23.40
CA ILE A 121 25.56 15.58 24.80
C ILE A 121 24.04 15.54 24.99
N VAL A 122 23.53 14.39 25.46
CA VAL A 122 22.13 14.17 25.82
C VAL A 122 22.03 13.99 27.33
N LEU A 123 21.11 14.72 27.95
CA LEU A 123 20.88 14.70 29.39
C LEU A 123 19.41 14.35 29.69
N PRO A 124 19.13 13.54 30.72
CA PRO A 124 20.12 12.79 31.49
C PRO A 124 20.73 11.64 30.64
N ALA A 125 21.98 11.26 30.92
CA ALA A 125 22.78 10.38 30.04
C ALA A 125 22.14 8.99 29.88
N GLU A 126 21.48 8.49 30.93
CA GLU A 126 20.75 7.23 30.93
C GLU A 126 19.59 7.17 29.92
N ARG A 127 19.08 8.32 29.47
CA ARG A 127 18.02 8.40 28.45
C ARG A 127 18.56 8.55 27.03
N ARG A 128 19.88 8.56 26.84
CA ARG A 128 20.50 8.59 25.51
C ARG A 128 19.99 7.45 24.62
N SER A 129 19.86 6.25 25.16
CA SER A 129 19.31 5.09 24.42
C SER A 129 17.87 5.31 23.97
N SER A 130 17.05 6.05 24.72
CA SER A 130 15.67 6.38 24.33
C SER A 130 15.64 7.41 23.20
N TRP A 131 16.55 8.38 23.23
CA TRP A 131 16.75 9.30 22.11
C TRP A 131 17.24 8.57 20.86
N ASP A 132 18.25 7.72 21.00
CA ASP A 132 18.79 6.94 19.91
C ASP A 132 17.73 5.97 19.35
N ALA A 133 16.86 5.38 20.18
CA ALA A 133 15.75 4.54 19.74
C ALA A 133 14.64 5.34 19.04
N LEU A 134 14.37 6.57 19.48
CA LEU A 134 13.43 7.47 18.82
C LEU A 134 13.93 7.91 17.44
N LEU A 135 15.25 8.16 17.33
CA LEU A 135 15.91 8.56 16.09
C LEU A 135 16.30 7.40 15.20
N ALA A 136 16.42 6.20 15.76
CA ALA A 136 16.66 5.00 15.01
C ALA A 136 15.60 4.97 13.91
N PRO A 137 15.98 4.68 12.66
CA PRO A 137 14.97 4.26 11.71
C PRO A 137 14.15 3.17 12.42
N PRO A 138 12.80 3.27 12.43
CA PRO A 138 11.98 2.24 13.05
C PRO A 138 12.52 0.89 12.58
N GLU A 139 12.83 -0.03 13.52
CA GLU A 139 13.44 -1.35 13.27
C GLU A 139 13.23 -1.74 11.82
N ALA A 140 14.28 -1.57 11.00
CA ALA A 140 14.19 -1.43 9.55
C ALA A 140 12.83 -1.89 9.01
N ASP A 141 11.89 -0.95 8.76
CA ASP A 141 10.67 -1.23 8.00
C ASP A 141 11.11 -1.51 6.56
N HIS A 142 11.82 -2.61 6.40
CA HIS A 142 12.38 -3.13 5.18
C HIS A 142 11.91 -4.55 5.13
N LEU A 143 11.37 -4.93 3.98
CA LEU A 143 11.10 -6.34 3.77
C LEU A 143 12.43 -7.10 3.82
N PRO A 144 12.49 -8.21 4.55
CA PRO A 144 13.66 -9.07 4.61
C PRO A 144 13.89 -9.76 3.25
N GLY A 145 14.78 -10.76 3.20
CA GLY A 145 15.01 -11.58 2.01
C GLY A 145 13.71 -12.14 1.39
N GLU A 146 13.77 -12.52 0.11
CA GLU A 146 12.60 -12.87 -0.70
C GLU A 146 11.68 -13.92 -0.04
N ASP A 147 12.26 -14.95 0.57
CA ASP A 147 11.50 -16.01 1.26
C ASP A 147 10.74 -15.49 2.49
N GLU A 148 11.36 -14.61 3.28
CA GLU A 148 10.74 -14.02 4.46
C GLU A 148 9.67 -12.97 4.06
N ALA A 149 9.91 -12.23 2.99
CA ALA A 149 8.91 -11.32 2.41
C ALA A 149 7.70 -12.09 1.85
N GLU A 150 7.94 -13.20 1.14
CA GLU A 150 6.90 -14.12 0.66
C GLU A 150 6.09 -14.67 1.84
N GLN A 151 6.74 -15.14 2.90
CA GLN A 151 6.08 -15.63 4.10
C GLN A 151 5.22 -14.54 4.75
N PHE A 152 5.77 -13.35 4.97
CA PHE A 152 5.06 -12.24 5.58
C PHE A 152 3.80 -11.86 4.78
N VAL A 153 3.93 -11.66 3.47
CA VAL A 153 2.77 -11.31 2.62
C VAL A 153 1.74 -12.44 2.63
N THR A 154 2.16 -13.70 2.67
CA THR A 154 1.26 -14.85 2.76
C THR A 154 0.46 -14.87 4.05
N GLU A 155 1.10 -14.60 5.18
CA GLU A 155 0.42 -14.50 6.48
C GLU A 155 -0.58 -13.35 6.49
N GLN A 156 -0.22 -12.19 5.93
CA GLN A 156 -1.14 -11.05 5.80
C GLN A 156 -2.34 -11.36 4.88
N MET A 157 -2.09 -12.02 3.74
CA MET A 157 -3.14 -12.45 2.82
C MET A 157 -4.07 -13.49 3.48
N LEU A 158 -3.53 -14.45 4.24
CA LEU A 158 -4.32 -15.41 5.01
C LEU A 158 -5.12 -14.74 6.13
N GLN A 159 -4.56 -13.74 6.81
CA GLN A 159 -5.28 -12.98 7.81
C GLN A 159 -6.48 -12.23 7.21
N ALA A 160 -6.31 -11.67 6.01
CA ALA A 160 -7.37 -10.94 5.31
C ALA A 160 -8.45 -11.86 4.71
N PHE A 161 -8.05 -12.92 4.00
CA PHE A 161 -8.96 -13.77 3.23
C PHE A 161 -9.37 -15.07 3.95
N GLY A 162 -8.66 -15.48 5.00
CA GLY A 162 -8.97 -16.66 5.82
C GLY A 162 -10.38 -16.66 6.40
N PRO A 163 -10.89 -15.54 6.96
CA PRO A 163 -12.27 -15.44 7.43
C PRO A 163 -13.32 -15.67 6.34
N LEU A 164 -12.96 -15.49 5.07
CA LEU A 164 -13.83 -15.77 3.93
C LEU A 164 -13.81 -17.25 3.51
N GLY A 165 -13.00 -18.10 4.17
CA GLY A 165 -12.88 -19.54 3.88
C GLY A 165 -11.74 -19.91 2.93
N PHE A 166 -10.77 -19.00 2.72
CA PHE A 166 -9.59 -19.29 1.90
C PHE A 166 -8.51 -20.05 2.67
N THR A 167 -7.83 -20.98 1.99
CA THR A 167 -6.65 -21.70 2.48
C THR A 167 -5.47 -21.52 1.53
N ALA A 168 -4.25 -21.45 2.05
CA ALA A 168 -3.04 -21.28 1.24
C ALA A 168 -2.45 -22.63 0.80
N SER A 169 -1.90 -22.64 -0.41
CA SER A 169 -1.09 -23.73 -0.95
C SER A 169 -0.01 -23.15 -1.87
N LYS A 170 1.13 -23.84 -1.98
CA LYS A 170 2.18 -23.47 -2.94
C LYS A 170 1.87 -24.10 -4.29
N GLY A 171 1.75 -23.28 -5.32
CA GLY A 171 1.47 -23.69 -6.69
C GLY A 171 2.73 -24.11 -7.45
N GLN A 172 2.54 -24.53 -8.70
CA GLN A 172 3.64 -24.70 -9.65
C GLN A 172 4.38 -23.36 -9.86
N PHE A 173 5.70 -23.44 -10.02
CA PHE A 173 6.60 -22.28 -10.20
C PHE A 173 6.70 -21.34 -8.99
N GLY A 174 6.38 -21.83 -7.78
CA GLY A 174 6.58 -21.08 -6.53
C GLY A 174 5.48 -20.08 -6.19
N ALA A 175 4.56 -19.78 -7.11
CA ALA A 175 3.44 -18.88 -6.84
C ALA A 175 2.52 -19.41 -5.73
N ILE A 176 2.12 -18.53 -4.81
CA ILE A 176 1.22 -18.89 -3.72
C ILE A 176 -0.22 -18.74 -4.18
N LYS A 177 -1.05 -19.72 -3.81
CA LYS A 177 -2.46 -19.76 -4.17
C LYS A 177 -3.30 -19.84 -2.90
N LEU A 178 -4.16 -18.86 -2.71
CA LEU A 178 -5.30 -18.98 -1.81
C LEU A 178 -6.46 -19.60 -2.56
N THR A 179 -7.08 -20.62 -1.99
CA THR A 179 -8.22 -21.32 -2.60
C THR A 179 -9.39 -21.40 -1.65
N ARG A 180 -10.61 -21.19 -2.17
CA ARG A 180 -11.87 -21.33 -1.46
C ARG A 180 -12.82 -22.19 -2.29
N GLN A 181 -13.40 -23.23 -1.69
CA GLN A 181 -14.49 -24.01 -2.30
C GLN A 181 -15.83 -23.37 -1.93
N LEU A 182 -16.77 -23.35 -2.86
CA LEU A 182 -18.08 -22.72 -2.66
C LEU A 182 -19.18 -23.77 -2.42
N PRO A 183 -20.18 -23.46 -1.57
CA PRO A 183 -21.40 -24.27 -1.47
C PRO A 183 -22.13 -24.27 -2.83
N GLY A 184 -22.31 -25.44 -3.45
CA GLY A 184 -22.89 -25.57 -4.80
C GLY A 184 -21.92 -25.96 -5.91
N GLY A 185 -20.64 -26.20 -5.55
CA GLY A 185 -19.64 -26.68 -6.48
C GLY A 185 -18.88 -25.57 -7.20
N GLY A 186 -17.61 -25.82 -7.51
CA GLY A 186 -16.68 -24.79 -7.98
C GLY A 186 -15.97 -24.06 -6.84
N GLY A 187 -15.26 -22.99 -7.18
CA GLY A 187 -14.42 -22.31 -6.22
C GLY A 187 -13.81 -21.01 -6.74
N GLN A 188 -13.07 -20.37 -5.85
CA GLN A 188 -12.36 -19.12 -6.11
C GLN A 188 -10.90 -19.31 -5.76
N LYS A 189 -10.02 -18.71 -6.56
CA LYS A 189 -8.58 -18.72 -6.33
C LYS A 189 -8.02 -17.31 -6.39
N ILE A 190 -7.10 -17.01 -5.49
CA ILE A 190 -6.27 -15.80 -5.52
C ILE A 190 -4.83 -16.28 -5.62
N GLY A 191 -4.20 -16.10 -6.78
CA GLY A 191 -2.79 -16.40 -6.99
C GLY A 191 -1.96 -15.14 -6.82
N PHE A 192 -0.87 -15.20 -6.07
CA PHE A 192 0.06 -14.08 -5.95
C PHE A 192 1.52 -14.54 -5.93
N SER A 193 2.42 -13.62 -6.25
CA SER A 193 3.86 -13.84 -6.18
C SER A 193 4.58 -12.60 -5.68
N ILE A 194 5.68 -12.85 -4.98
CA ILE A 194 6.69 -11.88 -4.56
C ILE A 194 7.93 -12.22 -5.38
N ILE A 195 8.47 -11.25 -6.12
CA ILE A 195 9.64 -11.45 -6.98
C ILE A 195 10.57 -10.27 -6.77
N ALA A 196 11.84 -10.50 -6.44
CA ALA A 196 12.81 -9.43 -6.31
C ALA A 196 12.94 -8.60 -7.62
N ASP A 197 12.88 -7.28 -7.52
CA ASP A 197 13.14 -6.34 -8.62
C ASP A 197 14.49 -5.67 -8.39
N ALA A 198 15.52 -6.21 -9.06
CA ALA A 198 16.91 -5.75 -8.93
C ALA A 198 17.12 -4.27 -9.32
N TYR A 199 16.21 -3.66 -10.08
CA TYR A 199 16.35 -2.25 -10.49
C TYR A 199 15.79 -1.26 -9.47
N LYS A 200 14.93 -1.72 -8.56
CA LYS A 200 14.17 -0.86 -7.65
C LYS A 200 14.47 -1.09 -6.18
N ASP A 201 15.35 -2.05 -5.87
CA ASP A 201 15.65 -2.46 -4.50
C ASP A 201 14.35 -2.74 -3.71
N ALA A 202 13.45 -3.48 -4.36
CA ALA A 202 12.08 -3.71 -3.93
C ALA A 202 11.58 -5.06 -4.41
N TYR A 203 10.50 -5.54 -3.81
CA TYR A 203 9.78 -6.73 -4.27
C TYR A 203 8.59 -6.36 -5.14
N ARG A 204 8.45 -7.09 -6.24
CA ARG A 204 7.31 -7.05 -7.13
C ARG A 204 6.20 -7.94 -6.57
N PHE A 205 5.10 -7.34 -6.14
CA PHE A 205 3.92 -8.08 -5.71
C PHE A 205 2.83 -8.01 -6.77
N GLY A 206 2.51 -9.18 -7.34
CA GLY A 206 1.48 -9.36 -8.36
C GLY A 206 0.36 -10.26 -7.86
N VAL A 207 -0.89 -9.92 -8.21
CA VAL A 207 -2.09 -10.67 -7.80
C VAL A 207 -2.91 -11.05 -9.04
N THR A 208 -3.46 -12.25 -9.01
CA THR A 208 -4.35 -12.82 -10.01
C THR A 208 -5.54 -13.45 -9.30
N THR A 209 -6.70 -13.40 -9.93
CA THR A 209 -7.90 -14.07 -9.42
C THR A 209 -8.49 -14.99 -10.46
N GLN A 210 -9.13 -16.07 -9.99
CA GLN A 210 -9.83 -17.05 -10.82
C GLN A 210 -11.12 -17.47 -10.15
N PHE A 211 -12.15 -17.72 -10.96
CA PHE A 211 -13.47 -18.13 -10.49
C PHE A 211 -13.91 -19.38 -11.25
N SER A 212 -14.65 -20.26 -10.59
CA SER A 212 -15.22 -21.42 -11.23
C SER A 212 -16.56 -21.81 -10.62
N HIS A 213 -17.39 -22.45 -11.45
CA HIS A 213 -18.68 -22.99 -11.07
C HIS A 213 -18.83 -24.37 -11.72
N GLU A 214 -19.32 -25.35 -10.96
CA GLU A 214 -19.37 -26.75 -11.42
C GLU A 214 -20.17 -26.91 -12.72
N ALA A 215 -21.37 -26.33 -12.81
CA ALA A 215 -22.19 -26.37 -14.03
C ALA A 215 -21.48 -25.80 -15.28
N VAL A 216 -20.69 -24.73 -15.11
CA VAL A 216 -19.92 -24.12 -16.20
C VAL A 216 -18.80 -25.06 -16.63
N GLN A 217 -18.09 -25.65 -15.67
CA GLN A 217 -17.01 -26.61 -15.93
C GLN A 217 -17.53 -27.86 -16.64
N ALA A 218 -18.65 -28.41 -16.18
CA ALA A 218 -19.26 -29.60 -16.76
C ALA A 218 -19.66 -29.40 -18.23
N LEU A 219 -20.13 -28.21 -18.58
CA LEU A 219 -20.41 -27.85 -19.97
C LEU A 219 -19.12 -27.66 -20.78
N TYR A 220 -18.16 -26.90 -20.26
CA TYR A 220 -16.90 -26.63 -20.96
C TYR A 220 -16.12 -27.90 -21.29
N GLN A 221 -16.08 -28.88 -20.38
CA GLN A 221 -15.37 -30.15 -20.56
C GLN A 221 -15.93 -31.04 -21.68
N ARG A 222 -17.11 -30.73 -22.22
CA ARG A 222 -17.66 -31.40 -23.41
C ARG A 222 -16.93 -31.01 -24.71
N PHE A 223 -16.12 -29.95 -24.66
CA PHE A 223 -15.44 -29.36 -25.80
C PHE A 223 -13.93 -29.46 -25.65
N LYS A 224 -13.23 -29.51 -26.78
CA LYS A 224 -11.78 -29.78 -26.83
C LYS A 224 -10.95 -28.50 -27.00
N PHE A 225 -11.31 -27.44 -26.29
CA PHE A 225 -10.58 -26.17 -26.36
C PHE A 225 -9.16 -26.27 -25.77
N THR A 226 -9.00 -26.83 -24.57
CA THR A 226 -7.70 -27.10 -23.91
C THR A 226 -7.81 -28.24 -22.90
N ASN A 227 -6.71 -28.96 -22.65
CA ASN A 227 -6.61 -29.97 -21.59
C ASN A 227 -6.20 -29.40 -20.21
N ASP A 228 -5.95 -28.09 -20.10
CA ASP A 228 -5.50 -27.45 -18.85
C ASP A 228 -6.64 -27.27 -17.83
N GLU A 229 -6.27 -27.12 -16.53
CA GLU A 229 -7.19 -27.03 -15.38
C GLU A 229 -8.38 -26.06 -15.59
N PRO A 230 -9.57 -26.41 -15.06
CA PRO A 230 -10.85 -25.75 -15.36
C PRO A 230 -11.11 -24.47 -14.53
N PHE A 231 -10.10 -23.61 -14.38
CA PHE A 231 -10.26 -22.31 -13.72
C PHE A 231 -10.32 -21.18 -14.75
N PHE A 232 -11.35 -20.33 -14.65
CA PHE A 232 -11.68 -19.35 -15.68
C PHE A 232 -11.62 -17.92 -15.16
N GLY A 233 -11.25 -17.02 -16.06
CA GLY A 233 -10.86 -15.65 -15.78
C GLY A 233 -9.50 -15.63 -15.09
N SER A 234 -8.45 -15.20 -15.80
CA SER A 234 -7.53 -14.30 -15.11
C SER A 234 -8.17 -12.95 -15.28
N ALA A 235 -8.96 -12.51 -14.31
CA ALA A 235 -9.09 -11.07 -14.13
C ALA A 235 -7.83 -10.69 -13.36
N PRO A 236 -6.76 -10.18 -14.00
CA PRO A 236 -5.93 -9.28 -13.25
C PRO A 236 -6.87 -8.20 -12.77
N PRO A 237 -6.95 -7.91 -11.47
CA PRO A 237 -7.65 -6.71 -11.05
C PRO A 237 -7.05 -5.53 -11.86
N PRO A 238 -7.81 -4.69 -12.63
CA PRO A 238 -7.55 -3.27 -12.65
C PRO A 238 -7.83 -2.82 -11.21
N LEU A 239 -6.81 -3.00 -10.39
CA LEU A 239 -6.40 -1.85 -9.62
C LEU A 239 -6.03 -0.83 -10.69
N ASP A 240 -6.91 0.14 -10.96
CA ASP A 240 -6.48 1.40 -11.53
C ASP A 240 -5.61 2.11 -10.49
N LEU A 241 -4.41 1.60 -10.34
CA LEU A 241 -3.22 2.41 -10.28
C LEU A 241 -2.55 2.11 -11.62
N GLN A 242 -1.96 3.11 -12.26
CA GLN A 242 -1.13 2.95 -13.46
C GLN A 242 0.09 1.99 -13.26
N LYS A 243 0.14 1.19 -12.18
CA LYS A 243 1.13 0.17 -11.86
C LYS A 243 0.42 -1.13 -11.51
N ARG A 244 0.45 -2.10 -12.43
CA ARG A 244 -0.06 -3.49 -12.31
C ARG A 244 0.63 -4.36 -11.24
N ILE A 245 1.45 -3.72 -10.41
CA ILE A 245 2.54 -4.28 -9.64
C ILE A 245 2.69 -3.35 -8.44
N PHE A 246 2.54 -3.89 -7.24
CA PHE A 246 3.01 -3.19 -6.06
C PHE A 246 4.52 -3.38 -5.96
N TYR A 247 5.21 -2.31 -5.61
CA TYR A 247 6.61 -2.37 -5.21
C TYR A 247 6.63 -2.30 -3.70
N LEU A 248 7.12 -3.36 -3.09
CA LEU A 248 7.17 -3.51 -1.65
C LEU A 248 8.62 -3.46 -1.23
N SER A 249 9.02 -2.39 -0.56
CA SER A 249 10.30 -2.28 0.10
C SER A 249 10.14 -2.37 1.62
N THR A 250 8.91 -2.26 2.16
CA THR A 250 8.65 -2.22 3.60
C THR A 250 7.50 -3.14 4.06
N TYR A 251 7.47 -3.50 5.36
CA TYR A 251 6.33 -4.23 5.93
C TYR A 251 5.05 -3.39 5.89
N GLN A 252 5.15 -2.08 6.11
CA GLN A 252 4.01 -1.17 5.99
C GLN A 252 3.43 -1.15 4.57
N GLU A 253 4.28 -1.06 3.54
CA GLU A 253 3.87 -1.12 2.14
C GLU A 253 3.21 -2.45 1.80
N ALA A 254 3.77 -3.57 2.29
CA ALA A 254 3.18 -4.89 2.15
C ALA A 254 1.78 -4.98 2.78
N ARG A 255 1.60 -4.49 4.02
CA ARG A 255 0.29 -4.43 4.68
C ARG A 255 -0.69 -3.56 3.91
N ALA A 256 -0.28 -2.39 3.45
CA ALA A 256 -1.10 -1.47 2.68
C ALA A 256 -1.52 -2.07 1.33
N ALA A 257 -0.62 -2.78 0.65
CA ALA A 257 -0.91 -3.48 -0.59
C ALA A 257 -1.92 -4.61 -0.36
N VAL A 258 -1.74 -5.44 0.68
CA VAL A 258 -2.71 -6.50 1.02
C VAL A 258 -4.08 -5.92 1.38
N ALA A 259 -4.13 -4.85 2.17
CA ALA A 259 -5.38 -4.17 2.51
C ALA A 259 -6.09 -3.62 1.26
N SER A 260 -5.35 -3.06 0.31
CA SER A 260 -5.87 -2.57 -0.97
C SER A 260 -6.42 -3.72 -1.83
N VAL A 261 -5.69 -4.84 -1.90
CA VAL A 261 -6.14 -6.05 -2.61
C VAL A 261 -7.41 -6.61 -1.97
N TYR A 262 -7.49 -6.66 -0.65
CA TYR A 262 -8.69 -7.12 0.06
C TYR A 262 -9.89 -6.21 -0.19
N ALA A 263 -9.75 -4.90 0.02
CA ALA A 263 -10.83 -3.93 -0.21
C ALA A 263 -11.37 -3.98 -1.64
N PHE A 264 -10.49 -4.25 -2.61
CA PHE A 264 -10.86 -4.42 -4.00
C PHE A 264 -11.58 -5.76 -4.26
N LEU A 265 -11.03 -6.87 -3.78
CA LEU A 265 -11.52 -8.21 -4.12
C LEU A 265 -12.73 -8.65 -3.31
N GLU A 266 -12.88 -8.22 -2.06
CA GLU A 266 -13.96 -8.65 -1.16
C GLU A 266 -15.36 -8.56 -1.81
N PRO A 267 -15.79 -7.42 -2.40
CA PRO A 267 -17.13 -7.32 -2.98
C PRO A 267 -17.30 -8.22 -4.22
N ILE A 268 -16.23 -8.41 -4.99
CA ILE A 268 -16.23 -9.30 -6.15
C ILE A 268 -16.37 -10.75 -5.69
N LEU A 269 -15.59 -11.15 -4.69
CA LEU A 269 -15.59 -12.51 -4.13
C LEU A 269 -16.93 -12.84 -3.49
N ALA A 270 -17.57 -11.89 -2.81
CA ALA A 270 -18.90 -12.04 -2.23
C ALA A 270 -19.97 -12.24 -3.30
N THR A 271 -19.93 -11.44 -4.37
CA THR A 271 -20.91 -11.49 -5.46
C THR A 271 -20.79 -12.76 -6.30
N THR A 272 -19.57 -13.17 -6.62
CA THR A 272 -19.26 -14.30 -7.54
C THR A 272 -19.37 -15.67 -6.89
N THR A 273 -20.24 -15.81 -5.88
CA THR A 273 -20.57 -17.09 -5.25
C THR A 273 -21.66 -17.86 -6.00
N THR A 274 -22.32 -17.21 -6.96
CA THR A 274 -23.46 -17.75 -7.75
C THR A 274 -23.25 -17.55 -9.25
N LEU A 275 -24.03 -18.26 -10.08
CA LEU A 275 -24.02 -18.06 -11.54
C LEU A 275 -24.41 -16.62 -11.92
N GLN A 276 -25.40 -16.01 -11.25
CA GLN A 276 -25.81 -14.61 -11.47
C GLN A 276 -24.67 -13.65 -11.18
N GLY A 277 -23.92 -13.89 -10.09
CA GLY A 277 -22.79 -13.07 -9.73
C GLY A 277 -21.63 -13.20 -10.72
N LEU A 278 -21.39 -14.41 -11.22
CA LEU A 278 -20.44 -14.66 -12.29
C LEU A 278 -20.85 -13.96 -13.59
N ASP A 279 -22.13 -14.00 -13.95
CA ASP A 279 -22.64 -13.27 -15.11
C ASP A 279 -22.53 -11.75 -14.91
N SER A 280 -22.80 -11.25 -13.70
CA SER A 280 -22.64 -9.84 -13.36
C SER A 280 -21.18 -9.37 -13.49
N LEU A 281 -20.21 -10.24 -13.14
CA LEU A 281 -18.78 -9.99 -13.32
C LEU A 281 -18.36 -10.02 -14.79
N MET A 282 -18.82 -11.00 -15.56
CA MET A 282 -18.33 -11.27 -16.92
C MET A 282 -19.10 -10.55 -18.03
N ASN A 283 -20.38 -10.29 -17.82
CA ASN A 283 -21.32 -9.75 -18.80
C ASN A 283 -22.01 -8.47 -18.31
N GLY A 284 -22.15 -8.30 -17.00
CA GLY A 284 -22.81 -7.15 -16.37
C GLY A 284 -21.91 -5.94 -16.11
N SER A 285 -22.33 -5.12 -15.15
CA SER A 285 -21.71 -3.84 -14.78
C SER A 285 -20.88 -3.91 -13.49
N LEU A 286 -20.74 -5.10 -12.88
CA LEU A 286 -19.96 -5.23 -11.63
C LEU A 286 -18.52 -4.76 -11.85
N TYR A 287 -18.02 -4.91 -13.07
CA TYR A 287 -16.65 -4.58 -13.41
C TYR A 287 -16.41 -4.42 -14.93
N PRO A 288 -16.74 -3.25 -15.49
CA PRO A 288 -16.68 -3.02 -16.94
C PRO A 288 -15.29 -3.25 -17.55
N GLU A 289 -14.23 -2.81 -16.87
CA GLU A 289 -12.85 -2.92 -17.36
C GLU A 289 -12.37 -4.37 -17.47
N GLY A 290 -12.72 -5.22 -16.49
CA GLY A 290 -12.40 -6.64 -16.57
C GLY A 290 -13.28 -7.40 -17.54
N LYS A 291 -14.51 -6.94 -17.80
CA LYS A 291 -15.37 -7.47 -18.86
C LYS A 291 -14.69 -7.30 -20.22
N GLU A 292 -14.29 -6.09 -20.60
CA GLU A 292 -13.60 -5.82 -21.87
C GLU A 292 -12.33 -6.67 -22.00
N ARG A 293 -11.50 -6.67 -20.97
CA ARG A 293 -10.24 -7.42 -20.97
C ARG A 293 -10.41 -8.94 -21.06
N SER A 294 -11.46 -9.49 -20.44
CA SER A 294 -11.75 -10.93 -20.53
C SER A 294 -12.21 -11.34 -21.93
N ARG A 295 -12.71 -10.37 -22.73
CA ARG A 295 -13.20 -10.59 -24.09
C ARG A 295 -12.10 -10.45 -25.16
N ASP A 296 -11.10 -9.59 -24.93
CA ASP A 296 -10.00 -9.32 -25.87
C ASP A 296 -9.11 -10.54 -26.19
N GLY A 297 -9.05 -11.54 -25.30
CA GLY A 297 -8.10 -12.66 -25.40
C GLY A 297 -8.64 -13.94 -26.05
N GLY A 298 -9.95 -14.06 -26.28
CA GLY A 298 -10.62 -15.26 -26.80
C GLY A 298 -10.64 -16.48 -25.86
N ARG A 299 -9.62 -16.66 -25.01
CA ARG A 299 -9.48 -17.82 -24.10
C ARG A 299 -10.64 -17.95 -23.10
N SER A 300 -11.21 -16.83 -22.65
CA SER A 300 -12.31 -16.82 -21.68
C SER A 300 -13.69 -16.84 -22.33
N SER A 301 -13.79 -16.60 -23.65
CA SER A 301 -15.07 -16.49 -24.36
C SER A 301 -15.99 -17.69 -24.17
N PRO A 302 -15.52 -18.96 -24.19
CA PRO A 302 -16.39 -20.12 -23.95
C PRO A 302 -17.12 -20.04 -22.60
N HIS A 303 -16.43 -19.60 -21.54
CA HIS A 303 -16.97 -19.51 -20.18
C HIS A 303 -17.99 -18.39 -20.06
N ILE A 304 -17.66 -17.23 -20.62
CA ILE A 304 -18.53 -16.06 -20.62
C ILE A 304 -19.87 -16.42 -21.29
N LEU A 305 -19.81 -17.12 -22.42
CA LEU A 305 -20.99 -17.56 -23.15
C LEU A 305 -21.78 -18.64 -22.42
N ILE A 306 -21.10 -19.64 -21.84
CA ILE A 306 -21.76 -20.69 -21.02
C ILE A 306 -22.51 -20.05 -19.84
N VAL A 307 -21.87 -19.11 -19.13
CA VAL A 307 -22.47 -18.43 -17.98
C VAL A 307 -23.70 -17.63 -18.41
N ALA A 308 -23.58 -16.81 -19.47
CA ALA A 308 -24.71 -16.05 -20.01
C ALA A 308 -25.90 -16.96 -20.36
N ARG A 309 -25.63 -18.13 -20.95
CA ARG A 309 -26.68 -19.10 -21.27
C ARG A 309 -27.34 -19.67 -20.01
N LEU A 310 -26.54 -20.10 -19.04
CA LEU A 310 -27.01 -20.77 -17.82
C LEU A 310 -27.86 -19.84 -16.95
N VAL A 311 -27.62 -18.53 -16.94
CA VAL A 311 -28.43 -17.58 -16.18
C VAL A 311 -29.61 -17.01 -16.97
N GLY A 312 -29.79 -17.42 -18.23
CA GLY A 312 -30.84 -16.86 -19.09
C GLY A 312 -30.65 -15.36 -19.35
N ASN A 313 -29.41 -14.90 -19.54
CA ASN A 313 -29.11 -13.48 -19.74
C ASN A 313 -29.90 -12.95 -20.97
N PRO A 314 -30.70 -11.88 -20.83
CA PRO A 314 -31.54 -11.36 -21.92
C PRO A 314 -30.73 -10.87 -23.12
N ASP A 315 -29.46 -10.51 -22.92
CA ASP A 315 -28.54 -10.04 -23.96
C ASP A 315 -27.71 -11.19 -24.57
N TYR A 316 -28.09 -12.46 -24.33
CA TYR A 316 -27.33 -13.63 -24.77
C TYR A 316 -26.93 -13.58 -26.25
N ASP A 317 -27.88 -13.28 -27.15
CA ASP A 317 -27.61 -13.25 -28.59
C ASP A 317 -26.61 -12.14 -28.97
N ALA A 318 -26.66 -11.00 -28.30
CA ALA A 318 -25.72 -9.90 -28.50
C ALA A 318 -24.32 -10.27 -27.97
N ILE A 319 -24.26 -10.89 -26.78
CA ILE A 319 -23.02 -11.39 -26.17
C ILE A 319 -22.38 -12.45 -27.08
N GLU A 320 -23.17 -13.38 -27.62
CA GLU A 320 -22.67 -14.41 -28.53
C GLU A 320 -22.08 -13.82 -29.81
N ALA A 321 -22.77 -12.86 -30.42
CA ALA A 321 -22.31 -12.20 -31.64
C ALA A 321 -20.98 -11.47 -31.40
N GLU A 322 -20.89 -10.68 -30.32
CA GLU A 322 -19.68 -9.96 -29.92
C GLU A 322 -18.52 -10.91 -29.63
N LEU A 323 -18.77 -11.95 -28.80
CA LEU A 323 -17.75 -12.93 -28.46
C LEU A 323 -17.28 -13.71 -29.69
N THR A 324 -18.18 -14.06 -30.61
CA THR A 324 -17.81 -14.75 -31.85
C THR A 324 -16.89 -13.88 -32.70
N GLU A 325 -17.22 -12.60 -32.85
CA GLU A 325 -16.37 -11.66 -33.60
C GLU A 325 -14.98 -11.52 -32.97
N GLY A 326 -14.91 -11.30 -31.65
CA GLY A 326 -13.64 -11.18 -30.92
C GLY A 326 -12.83 -12.48 -30.93
N TYR A 327 -13.50 -13.61 -30.70
CA TYR A 327 -12.89 -14.94 -30.67
C TYR A 327 -12.22 -15.27 -32.01
N MET A 328 -12.91 -15.03 -33.13
CA MET A 328 -12.38 -15.28 -34.49
C MET A 328 -11.18 -14.39 -34.84
N LYS A 329 -11.07 -13.20 -34.23
CA LYS A 329 -9.92 -12.29 -34.41
C LYS A 329 -8.74 -12.63 -33.50
N SER A 330 -8.94 -13.44 -32.45
CA SER A 330 -7.92 -13.71 -31.44
C SER A 330 -6.82 -14.66 -31.94
N ASN A 331 -5.57 -14.43 -31.51
CA ASN A 331 -4.44 -15.30 -31.84
C ASN A 331 -4.56 -16.72 -31.25
N TRP A 332 -5.44 -16.91 -30.25
CA TRP A 332 -5.70 -18.20 -29.60
C TRP A 332 -6.49 -19.17 -30.50
N VAL A 333 -7.13 -18.65 -31.54
CA VAL A 333 -8.15 -19.35 -32.36
C VAL A 333 -7.69 -19.59 -33.79
N LYS A 334 -6.44 -19.27 -34.12
CA LYS A 334 -5.91 -19.46 -35.49
C LYS A 334 -5.84 -20.92 -35.93
N THR A 335 -6.12 -21.88 -35.05
CA THR A 335 -6.19 -23.30 -35.39
C THR A 335 -7.63 -23.70 -35.73
N GLU A 336 -7.82 -24.40 -36.86
CA GLU A 336 -9.12 -24.94 -37.31
C GLU A 336 -9.88 -25.75 -36.23
N PRO A 337 -9.22 -26.54 -35.35
CA PRO A 337 -9.90 -27.24 -34.26
C PRO A 337 -10.65 -26.32 -33.29
N ASN A 338 -10.09 -25.16 -32.93
CA ASN A 338 -10.72 -24.26 -31.95
C ASN A 338 -11.96 -23.57 -32.52
N GLN A 339 -11.97 -23.24 -33.81
CA GLN A 339 -13.15 -22.69 -34.49
C GLN A 339 -14.28 -23.72 -34.58
N SER A 340 -13.95 -24.97 -34.88
CA SER A 340 -14.92 -26.07 -34.90
C SER A 340 -15.55 -26.29 -33.51
N GLU A 341 -14.74 -26.33 -32.46
CA GLU A 341 -15.24 -26.47 -31.08
C GLU A 341 -16.08 -25.26 -30.63
N TRP A 342 -15.74 -24.04 -31.05
CA TRP A 342 -16.57 -22.86 -30.82
C TRP A 342 -17.95 -22.98 -31.45
N ASN A 343 -18.01 -23.33 -32.74
CA ASN A 343 -19.27 -23.51 -33.45
C ASN A 343 -20.12 -24.62 -32.83
N ARG A 344 -19.49 -25.73 -32.39
CA ARG A 344 -20.15 -26.81 -31.66
C ARG A 344 -20.71 -26.33 -30.32
N LEU A 345 -19.95 -25.53 -29.56
CA LEU A 345 -20.40 -24.94 -28.30
C LEU A 345 -21.63 -24.06 -28.50
N VAL A 346 -21.57 -23.12 -29.44
CA VAL A 346 -22.67 -22.19 -29.73
C VAL A 346 -23.95 -22.95 -30.10
N ALA A 347 -23.85 -23.92 -31.02
CA ALA A 347 -24.98 -24.75 -31.42
C ALA A 347 -25.58 -25.50 -30.22
N TYR A 348 -24.72 -26.18 -29.44
CA TYR A 348 -25.14 -26.96 -28.28
C TYR A 348 -25.81 -26.09 -27.20
N LEU A 349 -25.28 -24.90 -26.91
CA LEU A 349 -25.88 -23.98 -25.93
C LEU A 349 -27.28 -23.51 -26.36
N ARG A 350 -27.50 -23.28 -27.66
CA ARG A 350 -28.80 -22.85 -28.20
C ARG A 350 -29.84 -23.95 -28.20
N THR A 351 -29.45 -25.17 -28.58
CA THR A 351 -30.42 -26.25 -28.82
C THR A 351 -30.62 -27.18 -27.64
N GLU A 352 -29.60 -27.40 -26.81
CA GLU A 352 -29.61 -28.46 -25.80
C GLU A 352 -29.51 -27.95 -24.35
N VAL A 353 -29.07 -26.71 -24.13
CA VAL A 353 -28.93 -26.16 -22.77
C VAL A 353 -30.08 -25.19 -22.46
N GLN A 354 -30.79 -25.46 -21.37
CA GLN A 354 -31.79 -24.55 -20.80
C GLN A 354 -31.19 -23.71 -19.67
N PRO A 355 -31.67 -22.47 -19.45
CA PRO A 355 -31.32 -21.69 -18.25
C PRO A 355 -31.61 -22.47 -16.96
N LEU A 356 -30.75 -22.31 -15.96
CA LEU A 356 -30.86 -22.96 -14.65
C LEU A 356 -31.47 -22.06 -13.57
N VAL A 357 -31.56 -20.75 -13.81
CA VAL A 357 -32.02 -19.77 -12.83
C VAL A 357 -33.07 -18.84 -13.42
#